data_AF-A0A5N7RJC9-F1
#
_entry.id   AF-A0A5N7RJC9-F1
#
_cell.length_a   1.000
_cell.length_b   1.000
_cell.length_c   1.000
_cell.angle_alpha   90.00
_cell.angle_beta   90.00
_cell.angle_gamma   90.00
#
_symmetry.space_group_name_H-M   'P 1'
#
loop_
_entity.id
_entity.type
_entity.pdbx_description
1 polymer ?
#
loop_
_entity_poly.entity_id
_entity_poly.type
_entity_poly.pdbx_seq_one_letter_code
_entity_poly.pdbx_strand_id
1 'polypeptide(L)'
;MIKSFRHKGIQLFFETGSKAKIVVKHAATSEADMSAPGWNLHQLSGKNPKGQSVAGHWAVSVSGNWRLTFYFENGDAVLVDYQDYH
;
A
#
# COMPACT_ATOMS: atom_id res chain seq x y z
N MET A 1 -2.79 1.87 -12.69
CA MET A 1 -3.51 3.00 -12.04
C MET A 1 -4.14 2.52 -10.72
N ILE A 2 -4.48 3.38 -9.74
CA ILE A 2 -5.13 2.92 -8.49
C ILE A 2 -6.65 2.88 -8.68
N LYS A 3 -7.30 1.76 -8.33
CA LYS A 3 -8.73 1.55 -8.58
C LYS A 3 -9.58 1.42 -7.32
N SER A 4 -9.02 0.97 -6.20
CA SER A 4 -9.78 0.82 -4.95
C SER A 4 -8.91 0.94 -3.71
N PHE A 5 -9.53 1.38 -2.62
CA PHE A 5 -8.88 1.67 -1.34
C PHE A 5 -9.60 0.97 -0.19
N ARG A 6 -8.83 0.40 0.74
CA ARG A 6 -9.30 -0.08 2.04
C ARG A 6 -9.06 0.95 3.15
N HIS A 7 -8.05 1.81 2.98
CA HIS A 7 -7.71 2.86 3.94
C HIS A 7 -8.27 4.22 3.53
N LYS A 8 -9.22 4.75 4.29
CA LYS A 8 -9.84 6.07 4.03
C LYS A 8 -8.82 7.22 3.97
N GLY A 9 -7.74 7.14 4.74
CA GLY A 9 -6.68 8.16 4.71
C GLY A 9 -5.86 8.16 3.42
N ILE A 10 -5.64 6.97 2.83
CA ILE A 10 -4.91 6.86 1.55
C ILE A 10 -5.82 7.30 0.41
N GLN A 11 -7.10 6.91 0.45
CA GLN A 11 -8.10 7.38 -0.51
C GLN A 11 -8.17 8.91 -0.51
N LEU A 12 -8.30 9.53 0.67
CA LEU A 12 -8.38 10.98 0.79
C LEU A 12 -7.10 11.67 0.25
N PHE A 13 -5.93 11.12 0.53
CA PHE A 13 -4.68 11.63 -0.02
C PHE A 13 -4.64 11.51 -1.55
N PHE A 14 -5.07 10.39 -2.11
CA PHE A 14 -5.11 10.18 -3.56
C PHE A 14 -6.08 11.14 -4.25
N GLU A 15 -7.26 11.36 -3.68
CA GLU A 15 -8.31 12.19 -4.28
C GLU A 15 -8.06 13.69 -4.11
N THR A 16 -7.44 14.12 -2.99
CA THR A 16 -7.38 15.54 -2.60
C THR A 16 -5.97 16.05 -2.28
N GLY A 17 -4.98 15.16 -2.17
CA GLY A 17 -3.64 15.49 -1.68
C GLY A 17 -3.53 15.68 -0.16
N SER A 18 -4.62 15.52 0.60
CA SER A 18 -4.61 15.72 2.06
C SER A 18 -3.78 14.66 2.79
N LYS A 19 -2.85 15.11 3.63
CA LYS A 19 -1.91 14.25 4.39
C LYS A 19 -2.35 14.00 5.83
N ALA A 20 -3.53 14.46 6.23
CA ALA A 20 -3.95 14.51 7.64
C ALA A 20 -4.02 13.15 8.36
N LYS A 21 -4.00 12.03 7.61
CA LYS A 21 -4.18 10.66 8.15
C LYS A 21 -3.13 9.66 7.69
N ILE A 22 -2.05 10.13 7.05
CA ILE A 22 -1.01 9.26 6.51
C ILE A 22 0.37 9.91 6.67
N VAL A 23 1.41 9.09 6.66
CA VAL A 23 2.79 9.57 6.57
C VAL A 23 3.25 9.41 5.13
N VAL A 24 3.51 10.51 4.45
CA VAL A 24 4.01 10.49 3.06
C VAL A 24 5.53 10.57 3.08
N LYS A 25 6.20 9.45 2.76
CA LYS A 25 7.66 9.40 2.55
C LYS A 25 8.08 8.94 1.17
N HIS A 26 7.14 8.42 0.38
CA HIS A 26 7.39 7.78 -0.90
C HIS A 26 6.58 8.44 -2.01
N ALA A 27 7.19 8.53 -3.19
CA ALA A 27 6.57 9.02 -4.42
C ALA A 27 6.89 8.02 -5.53
N ALA A 28 5.86 7.44 -6.12
CA ALA A 28 5.95 6.54 -7.26
C ALA A 28 5.00 7.02 -8.36
N THR A 29 5.45 6.94 -9.59
CA THR A 29 4.71 7.33 -10.80
C THR A 29 4.46 6.14 -11.72
N SER A 30 5.18 5.04 -11.51
CA SER A 30 5.04 3.78 -12.22
C SER A 30 5.11 2.57 -11.28
N GLU A 31 4.69 1.40 -11.77
CA GLU A 31 4.81 0.13 -11.03
C GLU A 31 6.27 -0.23 -10.74
N ALA A 32 7.19 0.09 -11.65
CA ALA A 32 8.62 -0.18 -11.49
C ALA A 32 9.21 0.59 -10.30
N ASP A 33 8.72 1.81 -10.05
CA ASP A 33 9.16 2.65 -8.92
C ASP A 33 8.90 1.99 -7.57
N MET A 34 7.92 1.07 -7.50
CA MET A 34 7.59 0.35 -6.27
C MET A 34 8.71 -0.61 -5.82
N SER A 35 9.63 -0.95 -6.72
CA SER A 35 10.82 -1.77 -6.44
C SER A 35 12.05 -0.96 -6.03
N ALA A 36 11.90 0.35 -5.79
CA ALA A 36 13.00 1.23 -5.42
C ALA A 36 13.80 0.70 -4.21
N PRO A 37 15.14 0.90 -4.18
CA PRO A 37 15.97 0.49 -3.06
C PRO A 37 15.45 1.03 -1.72
N GLY A 38 15.38 0.15 -0.71
CA GLY A 38 14.93 0.50 0.64
C GLY A 38 13.41 0.48 0.84
N TRP A 39 12.61 0.36 -0.22
CA TRP A 39 11.15 0.19 -0.10
C TRP A 39 10.78 -1.26 0.25
N ASN A 40 11.71 -2.20 0.06
CA ASN A 40 11.57 -3.61 0.44
C ASN A 40 10.26 -4.22 -0.10
N LEU A 41 10.03 -4.10 -1.41
CA LEU A 41 8.87 -4.71 -2.05
C LEU A 41 8.89 -6.23 -1.87
N HIS A 42 7.84 -6.78 -1.28
CA HIS A 42 7.69 -8.22 -1.10
C HIS A 42 6.22 -8.65 -1.18
N GLN A 43 5.99 -9.92 -1.51
CA GLN A 43 4.66 -10.51 -1.51
C GLN A 43 4.24 -10.92 -0.08
N LEU A 44 2.94 -10.80 0.18
CA LEU A 44 2.29 -11.24 1.40
C LEU A 44 1.61 -12.59 1.21
N SER A 45 1.45 -13.29 2.32
CA SER A 45 0.78 -14.58 2.42
C SER A 45 -0.08 -14.65 3.66
N GLY A 46 -1.09 -15.52 3.68
CA GLY A 46 -1.95 -15.74 4.84
C GLY A 46 -3.04 -14.68 5.02
N LYS A 47 -3.27 -14.26 6.27
CA LYS A 47 -4.34 -13.32 6.65
C LYS A 47 -3.75 -12.15 7.46
N ASN A 48 -4.32 -10.95 7.31
CA ASN A 48 -3.99 -9.79 8.14
C ASN A 48 -4.67 -9.86 9.53
N PRO A 49 -4.37 -8.96 10.48
CA PRO A 49 -5.00 -8.95 11.81
C PRO A 49 -6.53 -8.81 11.81
N LYS A 50 -7.11 -8.33 10.70
CA LYS A 50 -8.57 -8.24 10.50
C LYS A 50 -9.16 -9.53 9.93
N GLY A 51 -8.38 -10.61 9.82
CA GLY A 51 -8.80 -11.91 9.30
C GLY A 51 -8.98 -11.97 7.78
N GLN A 52 -8.57 -10.92 7.05
CA GLN A 52 -8.72 -10.85 5.59
C GLN A 52 -7.54 -11.53 4.90
N SER A 53 -7.80 -12.31 3.85
CA SER A 53 -6.73 -12.88 3.03
C SER A 53 -5.87 -11.77 2.42
N VAL A 54 -4.55 -11.92 2.54
CA VAL A 54 -3.55 -11.07 1.91
C VAL A 54 -2.65 -11.85 0.96
N ALA A 55 -2.98 -13.12 0.68
CA ALA A 55 -2.27 -13.90 -0.33
C ALA A 55 -2.27 -13.17 -1.68
N GLY A 56 -1.09 -13.05 -2.29
CA GLY A 56 -0.90 -12.34 -3.56
C GLY A 56 -0.91 -10.81 -3.45
N HIS A 57 -1.12 -10.24 -2.26
CA HIS A 57 -0.87 -8.82 -2.05
C HIS A 57 0.64 -8.55 -2.01
N TRP A 58 1.00 -7.32 -2.30
CA TRP A 58 2.34 -6.78 -2.18
C TRP A 58 2.39 -5.78 -1.04
N ALA A 59 3.57 -5.63 -0.45
CA ALA A 59 3.83 -4.63 0.57
C ALA A 59 5.13 -3.87 0.25
N VAL A 60 5.10 -2.56 0.48
CA VAL A 60 6.30 -1.73 0.58
C VAL A 60 6.39 -1.13 1.98
N SER A 61 7.62 -1.02 2.46
CA SER A 61 7.98 -0.24 3.65
C SER A 61 7.61 1.22 3.43
N VAL A 62 7.11 1.90 4.47
CA VAL A 62 6.89 3.36 4.45
C VAL A 62 7.75 4.04 5.50
N SER A 63 7.63 3.64 6.77
CA SER A 63 8.48 4.12 7.86
C SER A 63 8.36 3.21 9.07
N GLY A 64 9.47 2.74 9.63
CA GLY A 64 9.44 1.81 10.78
C GLY A 64 8.57 0.59 10.47
N ASN A 65 7.52 0.37 11.26
CA ASN A 65 6.59 -0.75 11.12
C ASN A 65 5.48 -0.51 10.08
N TRP A 66 5.34 0.71 9.56
CA TRP A 66 4.28 1.03 8.61
C TRP A 66 4.55 0.44 7.23
N ARG A 67 3.51 -0.17 6.65
CA ARG A 67 3.49 -0.76 5.32
C ARG A 67 2.33 -0.22 4.50
N LEU A 68 2.59 0.08 3.24
CA LEU A 68 1.55 0.24 2.23
C LEU A 68 1.37 -1.11 1.55
N THR A 69 0.16 -1.63 1.56
CA THR A 69 -0.16 -2.93 0.95
C THR A 69 -1.19 -2.77 -0.16
N PHE A 70 -1.06 -3.53 -1.23
CA PHE A 70 -1.94 -3.45 -2.39
C PHE A 70 -1.94 -4.78 -3.15
N TYR A 71 -2.94 -5.00 -3.98
CA TYR A 71 -3.01 -6.14 -4.89
C TYR A 71 -2.96 -5.64 -6.34
N PHE A 72 -2.40 -6.42 -7.25
CA PHE A 72 -2.41 -6.07 -8.68
C PHE A 72 -3.48 -6.87 -9.41
N GLU A 73 -4.35 -6.16 -10.12
CA GLU A 73 -5.34 -6.74 -11.02
C GLU A 73 -5.23 -6.03 -12.37
N ASN A 74 -4.90 -6.76 -13.43
CA ASN A 74 -4.77 -6.21 -14.79
C ASN A 74 -3.83 -4.98 -14.93
N GLY A 75 -2.74 -4.90 -14.16
CA GLY A 75 -1.84 -3.74 -14.15
C GLY A 75 -2.37 -2.55 -13.34
N ASP A 76 -3.42 -2.75 -12.56
CA ASP A 76 -3.96 -1.75 -11.65
C ASP A 76 -3.74 -2.15 -10.19
N ALA A 77 -3.40 -1.18 -9.35
CA ALA A 77 -3.34 -1.38 -7.91
C ALA A 77 -4.75 -1.27 -7.33
N VAL A 78 -5.19 -2.34 -6.66
CA VAL A 78 -6.47 -2.45 -5.98
C VAL A 78 -6.26 -2.77 -4.50
N LEU A 79 -7.31 -2.56 -3.71
CA LEU A 79 -7.36 -2.88 -2.28
C LEU A 79 -6.26 -2.20 -1.47
N VAL A 80 -5.87 -0.98 -1.87
CA VAL A 80 -4.75 -0.25 -1.26
C VAL A 80 -5.06 0.06 0.21
N ASP A 81 -4.17 -0.40 1.09
CA ASP A 81 -4.30 -0.30 2.54
C ASP A 81 -2.99 0.21 3.18
N TYR A 82 -3.11 0.72 4.40
CA TYR A 82 -1.99 1.25 5.18
C TYR A 82 -2.02 0.61 6.56
N GLN A 83 -1.01 -0.22 6.85
CA GLN A 83 -1.00 -1.12 7.98
C GLN A 83 0.23 -0.89 8.85
N ASP A 84 0.03 -0.92 10.17
CA ASP A 84 1.11 -1.11 11.13
C ASP A 84 1.32 -2.62 11.30
N TYR A 85 2.57 -3.08 11.21
CA TYR A 85 2.92 -4.50 11.34
C TYR A 85 3.09 -4.95 12.79
N HIS A 86 2.64 -4.14 13.75
CA HIS A 86 2.80 -4.37 15.17
C HIS A 86 1.47 -4.48 15.93
#